data_AF-A0A0A7G051-F1
#
_entry.id   AF-A0A0A7G051-F1
#
_cell.length_a   1.000
_cell.length_b   1.000
_cell.length_c   1.000
_cell.angle_alpha   90.00
_cell.angle_beta   90.00
_cell.angle_gamma   90.00
#
_symmetry.space_group_name_H-M   'P 1'
#
loop_
_entity.id
_entity.type
_entity.pdbx_description
1 polymer ?
#
loop_
_entity_poly.entity_id
_entity_poly.type
_entity_poly.pdbx_seq_one_letter_code
_entity_poly.pdbx_strand_id
1 'polypeptide(L)'
;MNNFSVDELIIIIKEIISAKKEEELFGLDMEETYNFPYNINVKLENLSNNDYISLFDILETIANKVIVNYNSELNSLNLLHEEILDELNKLKTLDINI
;
A
#
# COMPACT_ATOMS: atom_id res chain seq x y z
N MET A 1 5.39 3.43 -17.05
CA MET A 1 6.42 2.69 -16.30
C MET A 1 6.58 3.44 -15.00
N ASN A 2 5.88 3.03 -13.95
CA ASN A 2 5.81 3.81 -12.72
C ASN A 2 7.13 3.64 -11.98
N ASN A 3 7.82 4.74 -11.73
CA ASN A 3 9.17 4.76 -11.14
C ASN A 3 9.14 4.58 -9.60
N PHE A 4 8.29 3.69 -9.08
CA PHE A 4 8.27 3.36 -7.66
C PHE A 4 9.25 2.22 -7.37
N SER A 5 10.12 2.44 -6.40
CA SER A 5 10.91 1.37 -5.80
C SER A 5 10.03 0.45 -4.96
N VAL A 6 10.50 -0.76 -4.70
CA VAL A 6 9.81 -1.72 -3.83
C VAL A 6 9.55 -1.11 -2.45
N ASP A 7 10.54 -0.41 -1.89
CA ASP A 7 10.39 0.25 -0.59
C ASP A 7 9.28 1.31 -0.59
N GLU A 8 9.16 2.09 -1.67
CA GLU A 8 8.09 3.08 -1.81
C GLU A 8 6.71 2.42 -1.93
N LEU A 9 6.59 1.31 -2.67
CA LEU A 9 5.34 0.54 -2.74
C LEU A 9 4.95 -0.02 -1.37
N ILE A 10 5.92 -0.52 -0.61
CA ILE A 10 5.69 -1.02 0.75
C ILE A 10 5.22 0.10 1.68
N ILE A 11 5.81 1.30 1.58
CA ILE A 11 5.38 2.46 2.36
C ILE A 11 3.93 2.81 2.02
N ILE A 12 3.57 2.86 0.74
CA ILE A 12 2.20 3.17 0.31
C ILE A 12 1.21 2.14 0.89
N ILE A 13 1.52 0.85 0.75
CA ILE A 13 0.65 -0.23 1.26
C ILE A 13 0.48 -0.14 2.78
N LYS A 14 1.55 0.14 3.52
CA LYS A 14 1.48 0.31 4.99
C LYS A 14 0.59 1.47 5.40
N GLU A 15 0.64 2.58 4.67
CA GLU A 15 -0.21 3.74 4.93
C GLU A 15 -1.68 3.42 4.66
N ILE A 16 -1.98 2.68 3.58
CA ILE A 16 -3.33 2.18 3.27
C ILE A 16 -3.86 1.33 4.44
N ILE A 17 -3.03 0.43 4.96
CA ILE A 17 -3.38 -0.43 6.10
C ILE A 17 -3.62 0.39 7.36
N SER A 18 -2.77 1.39 7.63
CA SER A 18 -2.92 2.29 8.78
C SER A 18 -4.25 3.03 8.73
N ALA A 19 -4.57 3.64 7.58
CA ALA A 19 -5.84 4.35 7.38
C ALA A 19 -7.06 3.43 7.61
N LYS A 20 -7.04 2.20 7.07
CA LYS A 20 -8.13 1.23 7.28
C LYS A 20 -8.26 0.79 8.74
N LYS A 21 -7.14 0.63 9.45
CA LYS A 21 -7.17 0.32 10.90
C LYS A 21 -7.67 1.49 11.73
N GLU A 22 -7.33 2.71 11.37
CA GLU A 22 -7.87 3.91 12.03
C GLU A 22 -9.37 4.04 11.78
N GLU A 23 -9.83 3.82 10.55
CA GLU A 23 -11.26 3.76 10.24
C GLU A 23 -11.98 2.68 11.06
N GLU A 24 -11.42 1.47 11.16
CA GLU A 24 -11.96 0.38 12.00
C GLU A 24 -12.07 0.78 13.48
N LEU A 25 -11.06 1.47 14.01
CA LEU A 25 -10.98 1.85 15.42
C LEU A 25 -11.86 3.05 15.78
N PHE A 26 -11.95 4.04 14.89
CA PHE A 26 -12.57 5.34 15.18
C PHE A 26 -13.89 5.55 14.43
N GLY A 27 -14.22 4.71 13.44
CA GLY A 27 -15.39 4.86 12.58
C GLY A 27 -15.36 6.14 11.73
N LEU A 28 -14.16 6.67 11.49
CA LEU A 28 -13.93 7.86 10.68
C LEU A 28 -13.54 7.42 9.27
N ASP A 29 -14.18 8.01 8.27
CA ASP A 29 -13.85 7.78 6.86
C ASP A 29 -12.48 8.42 6.58
N MET A 30 -11.43 7.59 6.56
CA MET A 30 -10.03 8.00 6.42
C MET A 30 -9.49 7.69 5.01
N GLU A 31 -10.34 7.18 4.09
CA GLU A 31 -9.94 6.71 2.76
C GLU A 31 -9.27 7.80 1.90
N GLU A 32 -9.40 9.08 2.26
CA GLU A 32 -8.87 10.22 1.50
C GLU A 32 -7.68 10.96 2.15
N THR A 33 -7.19 10.52 3.31
CA THR A 33 -6.08 11.20 4.02
C THR A 33 -4.91 10.28 4.31
N TYR A 34 -4.21 9.84 3.25
CA TYR A 34 -2.94 9.17 3.39
C TYR A 34 -1.81 10.17 3.66
N ASN A 35 -0.94 9.90 4.64
CA ASN A 35 0.19 10.75 4.98
C ASN A 35 1.49 10.22 4.37
N PHE A 36 1.59 10.21 3.03
CA PHE A 36 2.81 9.75 2.39
C PHE A 36 3.99 10.73 2.55
N PRO A 37 5.24 10.22 2.56
CA PRO A 37 6.44 11.04 2.39
C PRO A 37 6.41 11.91 1.13
N TYR A 38 7.04 13.09 1.17
CA TYR A 38 7.05 14.06 0.07
C TYR A 38 7.47 13.46 -1.28
N ASN A 39 8.51 12.63 -1.31
CA ASN A 39 8.98 11.99 -2.54
C ASN A 39 7.95 11.05 -3.18
N ILE A 40 7.12 10.40 -2.36
CA ILE A 40 6.04 9.53 -2.83
C ILE A 40 4.88 10.38 -3.35
N ASN A 41 4.47 11.40 -2.58
CA ASN A 41 3.41 12.34 -3.01
C ASN A 41 3.71 12.98 -4.37
N VAL A 42 4.92 13.50 -4.56
CA VAL A 42 5.31 14.09 -5.85
C VAL A 42 5.21 13.08 -7.00
N LYS A 43 5.56 11.81 -6.77
CA LYS A 43 5.41 10.78 -7.81
C LYS A 43 3.95 10.48 -8.11
N LEU A 44 3.11 10.36 -7.06
CA LEU A 44 1.68 10.12 -7.19
C LEU A 44 0.96 11.25 -7.93
N GLU A 45 1.28 12.51 -7.61
CA GLU A 45 0.74 13.71 -8.27
C GLU A 45 1.11 13.80 -9.76
N ASN A 46 2.24 13.20 -10.15
CA ASN A 46 2.70 13.18 -11.54
C ASN A 46 2.13 12.01 -12.36
N LEU A 47 1.37 11.10 -11.75
CA LEU A 47 0.68 10.03 -12.48
C LEU A 47 -0.50 10.58 -13.26
N SER A 48 -0.82 9.96 -14.39
CA SER A 48 -2.13 10.18 -14.99
C SER A 48 -3.21 9.60 -14.07
N ASN A 49 -4.43 10.14 -14.11
CA ASN A 49 -5.53 9.61 -13.30
C ASN A 49 -5.73 8.09 -13.50
N ASN A 50 -5.56 7.59 -14.71
CA ASN A 50 -5.71 6.16 -15.00
C ASN A 50 -4.59 5.32 -14.37
N ASP A 51 -3.34 5.81 -14.42
CA ASP A 51 -2.20 5.12 -13.81
C ASP A 51 -2.30 5.16 -12.28
N TYR A 52 -2.76 6.28 -11.72
CA TYR A 52 -3.02 6.41 -10.29
C TYR A 52 -4.06 5.41 -9.82
N ILE A 53 -5.23 5.36 -10.47
CA ILE A 53 -6.31 4.43 -10.11
C ILE A 53 -5.83 2.98 -10.23
N SER A 54 -5.19 2.64 -11.35
CA SER A 54 -4.70 1.27 -11.58
C SER A 54 -3.66 0.85 -10.53
N LEU A 55 -2.77 1.76 -10.16
CA LEU A 55 -1.79 1.52 -9.10
C LEU A 55 -2.49 1.32 -7.75
N PHE A 56 -3.38 2.23 -7.37
CA PHE A 56 -4.07 2.16 -6.08
C PHE A 56 -4.94 0.92 -5.95
N ASP A 57 -5.67 0.52 -6.99
CA ASP A 57 -6.48 -0.71 -6.99
C ASP A 57 -5.61 -1.95 -6.67
N ILE A 58 -4.41 -2.02 -7.24
CA ILE A 58 -3.46 -3.10 -7.00
C ILE A 58 -2.95 -3.05 -5.55
N LEU A 59 -2.48 -1.89 -5.10
CA LEU A 59 -1.89 -1.74 -3.77
C LEU A 59 -2.93 -1.94 -2.66
N GLU A 60 -4.15 -1.48 -2.86
CA GLU A 60 -5.27 -1.71 -1.95
C GLU A 60 -5.68 -3.18 -1.92
N THR A 61 -5.67 -3.87 -3.06
CA THR A 61 -5.88 -5.33 -3.10
C THR A 61 -4.83 -6.07 -2.26
N ILE A 62 -3.56 -5.66 -2.32
CA ILE A 62 -2.52 -6.24 -1.48
C ILE A 62 -2.79 -5.91 -0.01
N ALA A 63 -3.05 -4.64 0.31
CA ALA A 63 -3.35 -4.18 1.66
C ALA A 63 -4.48 -5.00 2.31
N ASN A 64 -5.59 -5.19 1.60
CA ASN A 64 -6.74 -5.94 2.06
C ASN A 64 -6.45 -7.43 2.28
N LYS A 65 -5.49 -8.03 1.56
CA LYS A 65 -5.06 -9.40 1.81
C LYS A 65 -4.22 -9.51 3.08
N VAL A 66 -3.25 -8.62 3.26
CA VAL A 66 -2.26 -8.72 4.35
C VAL A 66 -2.78 -8.16 5.68
N ILE A 67 -3.71 -7.20 5.65
CA ILE A 67 -4.28 -6.58 6.87
C ILE A 67 -4.99 -7.58 7.77
N VAL A 68 -5.51 -8.68 7.23
CA VAL A 68 -6.17 -9.76 7.99
C VAL A 68 -5.21 -10.39 9.00
N ASN A 69 -3.91 -10.38 8.71
CA ASN A 69 -2.88 -10.93 9.57
C ASN A 69 -2.29 -9.90 10.56
N TYR A 70 -2.73 -8.64 10.49
CA TYR A 70 -2.18 -7.55 11.30
C TYR A 70 -2.93 -7.40 12.63
N ASN A 71 -2.26 -7.73 13.74
CA ASN A 71 -2.80 -7.62 15.11
C ASN A 71 -2.14 -6.50 15.96
N SER A 72 -1.41 -5.56 15.33
CA SER A 72 -0.74 -4.41 15.98
C SER A 72 0.42 -4.74 16.95
N GLU A 73 0.89 -5.99 17.03
CA GLU A 73 2.10 -6.34 17.78
C GLU A 73 3.39 -6.05 16.98
N LEU A 74 4.52 -5.82 17.66
CA LEU A 74 5.80 -5.48 17.00
C LEU A 74 6.28 -6.59 16.04
N ASN A 75 6.08 -7.86 16.41
CA ASN A 75 6.36 -8.99 15.52
C ASN A 75 5.51 -8.94 14.24
N SER A 76 4.31 -8.38 14.34
CA SER A 76 3.36 -8.29 13.25
C SER A 76 3.71 -7.21 12.24
N LEU A 77 4.50 -6.19 12.62
CA LEU A 77 5.03 -5.21 11.66
C LEU A 77 6.10 -5.80 10.73
N ASN A 78 6.97 -6.66 11.26
CA ASN A 78 7.96 -7.38 10.44
C ASN A 78 7.28 -8.41 9.55
N LEU A 79 6.36 -9.20 10.10
CA LEU A 79 5.56 -10.14 9.31
C LEU A 79 4.79 -9.42 8.21
N LEU A 80 4.18 -8.28 8.51
CA LEU A 80 3.47 -7.47 7.53
C LEU A 80 4.39 -7.02 6.39
N HIS A 81 5.62 -6.59 6.71
CA HIS A 81 6.59 -6.20 5.69
C HIS A 81 6.93 -7.38 4.75
N GLU A 82 7.20 -8.56 5.30
CA GLU A 82 7.50 -9.75 4.51
C GLU A 82 6.30 -10.21 3.67
N GLU A 83 5.08 -10.18 4.21
CA GLU A 83 3.88 -10.54 3.45
C GLU A 83 3.60 -9.58 2.29
N ILE A 84 3.81 -8.28 2.49
CA ILE A 84 3.71 -7.28 1.40
C ILE A 84 4.76 -7.58 0.33
N LEU A 85 6.01 -7.85 0.73
CA LEU A 85 7.09 -8.16 -0.18
C LEU A 85 6.80 -9.41 -1.02
N ASP A 86 6.25 -10.45 -0.39
CA ASP A 86 5.83 -11.68 -1.06
C ASP A 86 4.73 -11.43 -2.09
N GLU A 87 3.69 -10.65 -1.77
CA GLU A 87 2.64 -10.31 -2.73
C GLU A 87 3.16 -9.47 -3.90
N LEU A 88 4.04 -8.50 -3.64
CA LEU A 88 4.69 -7.69 -4.69
C LEU A 88 5.55 -8.57 -5.61
N ASN A 89 6.26 -9.56 -5.06
CA ASN A 89 7.06 -10.50 -5.86
C ASN A 89 6.18 -11.40 -6.73
N LYS A 90 5.02 -11.85 -6.22
CA LYS A 90 4.04 -12.62 -7.02
C LYS A 90 3.54 -11.81 -8.22
N LEU A 91 3.28 -10.51 -8.07
CA LEU A 91 2.85 -9.66 -9.17
C LEU A 91 3.91 -9.51 -10.26
N LYS A 92 5.20 -9.37 -9.87
CA LYS A 92 6.31 -9.38 -10.82
C LYS A 92 6.40 -10.68 -11.61
N THR A 93 6.13 -11.83 -10.96
CA THR A 93 6.13 -13.13 -11.66
C THR A 93 4.94 -13.33 -12.60
N LEU A 94 3.90 -12.49 -12.50
CA LEU A 94 2.70 -12.53 -13.33
C LEU A 94 2.73 -11.53 -14.50
N ASP A 95 3.87 -10.87 -14.77
CA ASP A 95 4.02 -9.80 -15.77
C ASP A 95 3.00 -8.64 -15.61
N ILE A 96 2.46 -8.47 -14.40
CA ILE A 96 1.64 -7.30 -14.08
C ILE A 96 2.60 -6.13 -13.90
N ASN A 97 2.65 -5.25 -14.89
CA ASN A 97 3.43 -4.02 -14.85
C ASN A 97 2.85 -3.08 -13.78
N ILE A 98 3.49 -3.04 -12.61
CA ILE A 98 3.27 -2.02 -11.58
C ILE A 98 4.10 -0.79 -11.91
#